data_AF-A0A6A0GXF1-F1
#
_entry.id   AF-A0A6A0GXF1-F1
#
_cell.length_a   1.000
_cell.length_b   1.000
_cell.length_c   1.000
_cell.angle_alpha   90.00
_cell.angle_beta   90.00
_cell.angle_gamma   90.00
#
_symmetry.space_group_name_H-M   'P 1'
#
loop_
_entity.id
_entity.type
_entity.pdbx_description
1 polymer ?
#
loop_
_entity_poly.entity_id
_entity_poly.type
_entity_poly.pdbx_seq_one_letter_code
_entity_poly.pdbx_strand_id
1 'polypeptide(L)'
;MTCCPPGVESALSVRSRKQFDDALAQRLEPLATLMGGRRAQFDEMFYGLLNYSKTSFEEMFQKTYGMVYLQNARVFDDLYVSLESYYRTGRPDIGQQMNDFFKKFYQRMFIVYNSQYTFSDQ
;
A
#
# COMPACT_ATOMS: atom_id res chain seq x y z
N MET A 1 -45.90 -39.41 -23.30
CA MET A 1 -45.87 -37.93 -23.39
C MET A 1 -45.26 -37.40 -22.12
N THR A 2 -44.37 -36.41 -22.22
CA THR A 2 -43.75 -35.81 -21.03
C THR A 2 -44.77 -34.91 -20.34
N CYS A 3 -44.73 -34.82 -19.01
CA CYS A 3 -45.58 -33.89 -18.25
C CYS A 3 -45.06 -32.44 -18.29
N CYS A 4 -43.96 -32.18 -19.00
CA CYS A 4 -43.30 -30.89 -19.08
C CYS A 4 -43.30 -30.38 -20.53
N PRO A 5 -44.24 -29.49 -20.89
CA PRO A 5 -44.22 -28.82 -22.19
C PRO A 5 -42.99 -27.90 -22.32
N PRO A 6 -42.49 -27.62 -23.54
CA PRO A 6 -41.28 -26.83 -23.76
C PRO A 6 -41.30 -25.42 -23.11
N GLY A 7 -42.45 -24.76 -23.08
CA GLY A 7 -42.59 -23.46 -22.41
C GLY A 7 -42.42 -23.53 -20.89
N VAL A 8 -42.90 -24.61 -20.26
CA VAL A 8 -42.75 -24.85 -18.82
C VAL A 8 -41.31 -25.23 -18.50
N GLU A 9 -40.68 -26.06 -19.35
CA GLU A 9 -39.28 -26.45 -19.19
C GLU A 9 -38.34 -25.25 -19.26
N SER A 10 -38.52 -24.34 -20.25
CA SER A 10 -37.73 -23.12 -20.36
C SER A 10 -37.93 -22.19 -19.17
N ALA A 11 -39.17 -21.99 -18.70
CA ALA A 11 -39.46 -21.16 -17.54
C ALA A 11 -38.85 -21.75 -16.25
N LEU A 12 -38.91 -23.07 -16.09
CA LEU A 12 -38.31 -23.77 -14.96
C LEU A 12 -36.79 -23.64 -14.98
N SER A 13 -36.15 -23.79 -16.14
CA SER A 13 -34.70 -23.63 -16.30
C SER A 13 -34.22 -22.24 -15.87
N VAL A 14 -34.90 -21.17 -16.34
CA VAL A 14 -34.60 -19.79 -15.95
C VAL A 14 -34.80 -19.59 -14.45
N ARG A 15 -35.88 -20.13 -13.88
CA ARG A 15 -36.17 -20.03 -12.44
C ARG A 15 -35.12 -20.76 -11.60
N SER A 16 -34.73 -21.97 -11.98
CA SER A 16 -33.71 -22.75 -11.29
C SER A 16 -32.36 -22.05 -11.33
N ARG A 17 -32.01 -21.45 -12.47
CA ARG A 17 -30.77 -20.67 -12.58
C ARG A 17 -30.79 -19.46 -11.64
N LYS A 18 -31.88 -18.70 -11.65
CA LYS A 18 -32.03 -17.55 -10.75
C LYS A 18 -31.95 -17.97 -9.27
N GLN A 19 -32.66 -19.02 -8.87
CA GLN A 19 -32.62 -19.52 -7.49
C GLN A 19 -31.22 -19.96 -7.07
N PHE A 20 -30.46 -20.58 -7.97
CA PHE A 20 -29.09 -20.95 -7.72
C PHE A 20 -28.19 -19.72 -7.56
N ASP A 21 -28.30 -18.75 -8.47
CA ASP A 21 -27.51 -17.52 -8.44
C ASP A 21 -27.84 -16.69 -7.17
N ASP A 22 -29.11 -16.59 -6.78
CA ASP A 22 -29.56 -15.92 -5.55
C ASP A 22 -29.01 -16.61 -4.29
N ALA A 23 -29.08 -17.95 -4.24
CA ALA A 23 -28.54 -18.73 -3.12
C ALA A 23 -27.01 -18.62 -3.02
N LEU A 24 -26.33 -18.56 -4.17
CA LEU A 24 -24.89 -18.36 -4.23
C LEU A 24 -24.51 -16.96 -3.72
N ALA A 25 -25.21 -15.91 -4.19
CA ALA A 25 -25.00 -14.54 -3.72
C ALA A 25 -25.19 -14.43 -2.21
N GLN A 26 -26.27 -15.01 -1.66
CA GLN A 26 -26.53 -15.00 -0.23
C GLN A 26 -25.40 -15.64 0.61
N ARG A 27 -24.66 -16.59 0.05
CA ARG A 27 -23.50 -17.22 0.71
C ARG A 27 -22.21 -16.43 0.53
N LEU A 28 -22.01 -15.82 -0.64
CA LEU A 28 -20.79 -15.12 -0.98
C LEU A 28 -20.75 -13.67 -0.46
N GLU A 29 -21.88 -12.97 -0.41
CA GLU A 29 -21.95 -11.56 0.03
C GLU A 29 -21.43 -11.35 1.46
N PRO A 30 -21.78 -12.17 2.47
CA PRO A 30 -21.23 -12.01 3.81
C PRO A 30 -19.71 -12.24 3.85
N LEU A 31 -19.21 -13.18 3.03
CA LEU A 31 -17.78 -13.46 2.92
C LEU A 31 -17.04 -12.29 2.26
N ALA A 32 -17.58 -11.75 1.17
CA ALA A 32 -17.04 -10.57 0.50
C ALA A 32 -17.01 -9.37 1.44
N THR A 33 -18.07 -9.17 2.24
CA THR A 33 -18.16 -8.11 3.24
C THR A 33 -17.11 -8.27 4.34
N LEU A 34 -16.96 -9.48 4.88
CA LEU A 34 -15.95 -9.80 5.89
C LEU A 34 -14.52 -9.56 5.37
N MET A 35 -14.21 -10.05 4.16
CA MET A 35 -12.90 -9.85 3.55
C MET A 35 -12.63 -8.38 3.22
N GLY A 36 -13.65 -7.65 2.76
CA GLY A 36 -13.58 -6.21 2.57
C GLY A 36 -13.25 -5.45 3.86
N GLY A 37 -13.93 -5.79 4.96
CA GLY A 37 -13.66 -5.20 6.27
C GLY A 37 -12.25 -5.52 6.79
N ARG A 38 -11.80 -6.77 6.66
CA ARG A 38 -10.43 -7.18 7.05
C ARG A 38 -9.37 -6.46 6.24
N ARG A 39 -9.58 -6.30 4.93
CA ARG A 39 -8.68 -5.53 4.05
C ARG A 39 -8.59 -4.08 4.51
N ALA A 40 -9.73 -3.43 4.76
CA ALA A 40 -9.74 -2.02 5.20
C ALA A 40 -9.00 -1.82 6.54
N GLN A 41 -9.20 -2.73 7.50
CA GLN A 41 -8.49 -2.69 8.79
C GLN A 41 -6.98 -2.87 8.61
N PHE A 42 -6.56 -3.76 7.72
CA PHE A 42 -5.15 -3.97 7.41
C PHE A 42 -4.54 -2.75 6.71
N ASP A 43 -5.26 -2.15 5.76
CA ASP A 43 -4.86 -0.92 5.06
C ASP A 43 -4.64 0.21 6.08
N GLU A 44 -5.60 0.42 6.99
CA GLU A 44 -5.50 1.45 8.05
C GLU A 44 -4.28 1.20 8.96
N MET A 45 -4.08 -0.03 9.43
CA MET A 45 -2.93 -0.39 10.25
C MET A 45 -1.61 -0.12 9.52
N PHE A 46 -1.50 -0.50 8.25
CA PHE A 46 -0.28 -0.34 7.47
C PHE A 46 0.06 1.13 7.23
N TYR A 47 -0.91 1.93 6.77
CA TYR A 47 -0.70 3.37 6.58
C TYR A 47 -0.42 4.08 7.91
N GLY A 48 -1.06 3.65 9.00
CA GLY A 48 -0.78 4.16 10.35
C GLY A 48 0.68 3.92 10.77
N LEU A 49 1.20 2.70 10.58
CA LEU A 49 2.60 2.37 10.85
C LEU A 49 3.57 3.16 9.97
N LEU A 50 3.23 3.35 8.70
CA LEU A 50 4.06 4.06 7.74
C LEU A 50 4.19 5.54 8.13
N ASN A 51 3.07 6.19 8.45
CA ASN A 51 3.05 7.58 8.89
C ASN A 51 3.74 7.76 10.25
N TYR A 52 3.49 6.84 11.21
CA TYR A 52 4.18 6.85 12.50
C TYR A 52 5.71 6.75 12.32
N SER A 53 6.17 5.84 11.45
CA SER A 53 7.58 5.70 11.12
C SER A 53 8.15 7.00 10.56
N LYS A 54 7.46 7.64 9.61
CA LYS A 54 7.90 8.91 9.01
C LYS A 54 8.12 10.00 10.05
N THR A 55 7.11 10.28 10.86
CA THR A 55 7.19 11.32 11.89
C THR A 55 8.26 10.98 12.93
N SER A 56 8.35 9.71 13.36
CA SER A 56 9.35 9.29 14.35
C SER A 56 10.78 9.44 13.82
N PHE A 57 11.03 9.11 12.55
CA PHE A 57 12.33 9.32 11.93
C PHE A 57 12.67 10.80 11.81
N GLU A 58 11.75 11.64 11.33
CA GLU A 58 11.96 13.09 11.25
C GLU A 58 12.32 13.70 12.61
N GLU A 59 11.57 13.36 13.67
CA GLU A 59 11.83 13.82 15.03
C GLU A 59 13.19 13.35 15.56
N MET A 60 13.53 12.08 15.34
CA MET A 60 14.80 11.50 15.79
C MET A 60 15.98 12.21 15.12
N PHE A 61 15.92 12.40 13.80
CA PHE A 61 16.98 13.09 13.06
C PHE A 61 17.11 14.55 13.47
N GLN A 62 15.99 15.25 13.69
CA GLN A 62 16.02 16.62 14.18
C GLN A 62 16.67 16.71 15.58
N LYS A 63 16.37 15.78 16.48
CA LYS A 63 16.97 15.73 17.82
C LYS A 63 18.47 15.43 17.78
N THR A 64 18.92 14.54 16.89
CA THR A 64 20.33 14.13 16.82
C THR A 64 21.21 15.11 16.03
N TYR A 65 20.72 15.67 14.93
CA TYR A 65 21.54 16.46 13.99
C TYR A 65 21.15 17.95 13.91
N GLY A 66 20.07 18.36 14.59
CA GLY A 66 19.65 19.76 14.65
C GLY A 66 19.23 20.35 13.30
N MET A 67 19.34 21.68 13.16
CA MET A 67 18.88 22.39 11.95
C MET A 67 19.70 22.11 10.68
N VAL A 68 20.93 21.61 10.80
CA VAL A 68 21.78 21.25 9.65
C VAL A 68 21.13 20.14 8.81
N TYR A 69 20.43 19.21 9.48
CA TYR A 69 19.62 18.20 8.85
C TYR A 69 18.41 18.80 8.10
N LEU A 70 17.67 19.72 8.74
CA LEU A 70 16.47 20.34 8.15
C LEU A 70 16.77 21.13 6.87
N GLN A 71 17.97 21.70 6.74
CA GLN A 71 18.38 22.45 5.55
C GLN A 71 18.74 21.55 4.35
N ASN A 72 19.06 20.28 4.59
CA ASN A 72 19.60 19.37 3.57
C ASN A 72 18.75 18.11 3.31
N ALA A 73 17.78 17.80 4.18
CA ALA A 73 17.12 16.51 4.17
C ALA A 73 15.60 16.59 4.05
N ARG A 74 15.11 16.49 2.81
CA ARG A 74 13.81 15.86 2.47
C ARG A 74 14.02 14.48 1.85
N VAL A 75 15.06 13.75 2.27
CA VAL A 75 15.43 12.46 1.65
C VAL A 75 14.40 11.37 1.96
N PHE A 76 13.71 11.49 3.09
CA PHE A 76 12.74 10.50 3.55
C PHE A 76 11.39 10.60 2.84
N ASP A 77 11.01 11.78 2.34
CA ASP A 77 9.74 11.97 1.63
C ASP A 77 9.65 11.01 0.41
N ASP A 78 10.70 10.95 -0.39
CA ASP A 78 10.78 10.06 -1.57
C ASP A 78 10.64 8.57 -1.17
N LEU A 79 11.23 8.16 -0.04
CA LEU A 79 11.15 6.79 0.45
C LEU A 79 9.71 6.41 0.80
N TYR A 80 9.03 7.26 1.57
CA TYR A 80 7.66 6.98 1.99
C TYR A 80 6.69 6.97 0.80
N VAL A 81 6.86 7.86 -0.17
CA VAL A 81 6.08 7.84 -1.42
C VAL A 81 6.30 6.53 -2.19
N SER A 82 7.55 6.05 -2.29
CA SER A 82 7.85 4.78 -2.95
C SER A 82 7.26 3.57 -2.20
N LEU A 83 7.30 3.58 -0.85
CA LEU A 83 6.70 2.54 -0.02
C LEU A 83 5.18 2.48 -0.18
N GLU A 84 4.50 3.65 -0.20
CA GLU A 84 3.07 3.74 -0.46
C GLU A 84 2.69 3.24 -1.87
N SER A 85 3.47 3.63 -2.89
CA SER A 85 3.26 3.16 -4.26
C SER A 85 3.41 1.65 -4.38
N TYR A 86 4.45 1.10 -3.74
CA TYR A 86 4.71 -0.34 -3.73
C TYR A 86 3.58 -1.09 -3.02
N TYR A 87 3.13 -0.59 -1.86
CA TYR A 87 2.01 -1.20 -1.15
C TYR A 87 0.72 -1.24 -1.98
N ARG A 88 0.41 -0.14 -2.68
CA ARG A 88 -0.83 -0.03 -3.48
C ARG A 88 -0.79 -0.81 -4.79
N THR A 89 0.37 -0.88 -5.45
CA THR A 89 0.45 -1.35 -6.85
C THR A 89 1.39 -2.54 -7.07
N GLY A 90 2.18 -2.91 -6.06
CA GLY A 90 3.26 -3.89 -6.18
C GLY A 90 4.42 -3.43 -7.06
N ARG A 91 4.47 -2.15 -7.44
CA ARG A 91 5.49 -1.54 -8.31
C ARG A 91 5.84 -0.12 -7.81
N PRO A 92 7.04 0.39 -8.11
CA PRO A 92 8.22 -0.25 -8.73
C PRO A 92 8.90 -1.27 -7.80
N ASP A 93 9.96 -1.96 -8.26
CA ASP A 93 10.71 -2.94 -7.45
C ASP A 93 11.23 -2.31 -6.15
N ILE A 94 10.78 -2.84 -5.02
CA ILE A 94 11.12 -2.26 -3.72
C ILE A 94 12.60 -2.40 -3.39
N GLY A 95 13.26 -3.48 -3.83
CA GLY A 95 14.70 -3.67 -3.63
C GLY A 95 15.51 -2.56 -4.30
N GLN A 96 15.14 -2.21 -5.54
CA GLN A 96 15.75 -1.10 -6.27
C GLN A 96 15.46 0.24 -5.60
N GLN A 97 14.21 0.51 -5.21
CA GLN A 97 13.85 1.76 -4.52
C GLN A 97 14.62 1.93 -3.22
N MET A 98 14.76 0.86 -2.42
CA MET A 98 15.54 0.87 -1.19
C MET A 98 17.02 1.12 -1.47
N ASN A 99 17.58 0.52 -2.52
CA ASN A 99 18.98 0.74 -2.91
C ASN A 99 19.22 2.21 -3.30
N ASP A 100 18.35 2.78 -4.13
CA ASP A 100 18.48 4.17 -4.57
C ASP A 100 18.25 5.16 -3.42
N PHE A 101 17.34 4.85 -2.49
CA PHE A 101 17.18 5.58 -1.24
C PHE A 101 18.47 5.55 -0.42
N PHE A 102 19.04 4.38 -0.12
CA PHE A 102 20.22 4.29 0.72
C PHE A 102 21.45 4.98 0.09
N LYS A 103 21.61 4.94 -1.24
CA LYS A 103 22.65 5.71 -1.93
C LYS A 103 22.52 7.20 -1.66
N LYS A 104 21.34 7.79 -1.90
CA LYS A 104 21.06 9.21 -1.63
C LYS A 104 21.23 9.53 -0.15
N PHE A 105 20.75 8.65 0.73
CA PHE A 105 20.84 8.81 2.17
C PHE A 105 22.30 8.85 2.64
N TYR A 106 23.14 7.92 2.20
CA TYR A 106 24.56 7.90 2.56
C TYR A 106 25.31 9.14 2.05
N GLN A 107 25.05 9.58 0.82
CA GLN A 107 25.62 10.82 0.29
C GLN A 107 25.26 12.03 1.17
N ARG A 108 23.99 12.14 1.57
CA ARG A 108 23.51 13.26 2.41
C ARG A 108 24.05 13.17 3.83
N MET A 109 24.11 11.98 4.43
CA MET A 109 24.73 11.78 5.74
C MET A 109 26.21 12.11 5.73
N PHE A 110 26.93 11.79 4.66
CA PHE A 110 28.33 12.14 4.52
C PHE A 110 28.56 13.66 4.58
N ILE A 111 27.73 14.45 3.89
CA ILE A 111 27.77 15.93 3.95
C ILE A 111 27.46 16.42 5.36
N VAL A 112 26.44 15.87 6.02
CA VAL A 112 26.05 16.26 7.39
C VAL A 112 27.18 15.98 8.40
N TYR A 113 27.80 14.81 8.35
CA TYR A 113 28.91 14.45 9.23
C TYR A 113 30.17 15.29 8.98
N ASN A 114 30.39 15.71 7.73
CA ASN A 114 31.57 16.47 7.32
C ASN A 114 31.24 17.94 7.05
N SER A 115 30.30 18.51 7.80
CA SER A 115 29.80 19.89 7.61
C SER A 115 30.88 20.99 7.65
N GLN A 116 32.06 20.67 8.18
CA GLN A 116 33.26 21.51 8.15
C GLN A 116 33.94 21.62 6.76
N TYR A 117 33.54 20.80 5.79
CA TYR A 117 34.06 20.78 4.42
C TYR A 117 32.97 21.13 3.41
N THR A 118 33.36 21.78 2.32
CA THR A 118 32.47 22.07 1.18
C THR A 118 32.66 21.01 0.10
N PHE A 119 31.62 20.24 -0.17
CA PHE A 119 31.62 19.24 -1.24
C PHE A 119 30.92 19.82 -2.47
N SER A 120 31.48 19.57 -3.66
CA SER A 120 30.82 19.90 -4.93
C SER A 120 30.12 18.65 -5.46
N ASP A 121 28.89 18.82 -5.96
CA ASP A 121 28.10 17.74 -6.56
C ASP A 121 28.72 17.39 -7.94
N GLN A 122 29.52 16.31 -8.00
CA GLN A 122 29.88 15.64 -9.25
C GLN A 122 29.29 14.24 -9.28
#